data_AF-A0A1W9N165-F1
#
_entry.id   AF-A0A1W9N165-F1
#
_cell.length_a   1.000
_cell.length_b   1.000
_cell.length_c   1.000
_cell.angle_alpha   90.00
_cell.angle_beta   90.00
_cell.angle_gamma   90.00
#
_symmetry.space_group_name_H-M   'P 1'
#
loop_
_entity.id
_entity.type
_entity.pdbx_description
1 polymer ?
#
loop_
_entity_poly.entity_id
_entity_poly.type
_entity_poly.pdbx_seq_one_letter_code
_entity_poly.pdbx_strand_id
1 'polypeptide(L)'
;MNEPGRENVLNAVHESDNAAICVIGYTELHSAFGRRLRQREITQEEFQIAIDAMERDWPRFIKIQATEELCKAAAGLTQHGLRSLDALHLAAALEIQIQVGNVVFLSFDIQLMRVAGRFIPLREGIS
;
A
#
# COMPACT_ATOMS: atom_id res chain seq x y z
N MET A 1 1.43 -11.87 16.19
CA MET A 1 1.55 -10.44 16.55
C MET A 1 0.39 -9.76 15.83
N ASN A 2 -0.59 -9.24 16.57
CA ASN A 2 -1.80 -8.64 16.01
C ASN A 2 -1.41 -7.50 15.05
N GLU A 3 -1.97 -7.46 13.85
CA GLU A 3 -1.95 -6.24 13.01
C GLU A 3 -3.38 -5.70 12.87
N PRO A 4 -3.84 -4.88 13.84
CA PRO A 4 -5.02 -4.01 13.70
C PRO A 4 -4.83 -2.91 12.65
N GLY A 5 -3.63 -2.78 12.06
CA GLY A 5 -3.32 -1.74 11.09
C GLY A 5 -4.11 -1.88 9.79
N ARG A 6 -4.21 -3.07 9.20
CA ARG A 6 -4.74 -3.23 7.83
C ARG A 6 -6.19 -2.74 7.65
N GLU A 7 -7.01 -2.86 8.69
CA GLU A 7 -8.38 -2.32 8.72
C GLU A 7 -8.39 -0.79 8.76
N ASN A 8 -7.42 -0.17 9.42
CA ASN A 8 -7.26 1.29 9.47
C ASN A 8 -6.81 1.91 8.14
N VAL A 9 -6.00 1.22 7.31
CA VAL A 9 -5.70 1.73 5.94
C VAL A 9 -6.91 1.58 5.05
N LEU A 10 -7.62 0.47 5.12
CA LEU A 10 -8.87 0.31 4.36
C LEU A 10 -9.89 1.36 4.80
N ASN A 11 -10.05 1.62 6.10
CA ASN A 11 -10.92 2.68 6.61
C ASN A 11 -10.45 4.09 6.19
N ALA A 12 -9.15 4.40 6.30
CA ALA A 12 -8.59 5.69 5.88
C ALA A 12 -8.70 5.91 4.36
N VAL A 13 -8.68 4.83 3.58
CA VAL A 13 -8.93 4.81 2.13
C VAL A 13 -10.42 4.92 1.83
N HIS A 14 -11.29 4.26 2.60
CA HIS A 14 -12.74 4.34 2.45
C HIS A 14 -13.27 5.76 2.66
N GLU A 15 -12.59 6.55 3.49
CA GLU A 15 -12.88 7.97 3.75
C GLU A 15 -12.34 8.93 2.67
N SER A 16 -11.55 8.45 1.70
CA SER A 16 -10.94 9.30 0.67
C SER A 16 -11.42 8.90 -0.73
N ASP A 17 -12.07 9.82 -1.43
CA ASP A 17 -12.52 9.61 -2.82
C ASP A 17 -11.37 9.48 -3.84
N ASN A 18 -10.12 9.77 -3.43
CA ASN A 18 -8.95 9.84 -4.32
C ASN A 18 -7.77 8.98 -3.82
N ALA A 19 -8.03 7.76 -3.35
CA ALA A 19 -6.98 6.84 -2.94
C ALA A 19 -6.25 6.22 -4.14
N ALA A 20 -4.93 6.16 -4.09
CA ALA A 20 -4.10 5.55 -5.12
C ALA A 20 -3.26 4.38 -4.57
N ILE A 21 -2.98 3.41 -5.44
CA ILE A 21 -2.18 2.23 -5.09
C ILE A 21 -1.38 1.75 -6.31
N CYS A 22 -0.16 1.24 -6.09
CA CYS A 22 0.54 0.49 -7.13
C CYS A 22 -0.20 -0.83 -7.38
N VAL A 23 -0.35 -1.23 -8.64
CA VAL A 23 -1.10 -2.45 -9.03
C VAL A 23 -0.57 -3.72 -8.36
N ILE A 24 0.71 -3.77 -8.00
CA ILE A 24 1.29 -4.91 -7.28
C ILE A 24 0.63 -5.15 -5.91
N GLY A 25 0.03 -4.09 -5.33
CA GLY A 25 -0.74 -4.15 -4.10
C GLY A 25 -1.88 -5.17 -4.16
N TYR A 26 -2.45 -5.43 -5.34
CA TYR A 26 -3.44 -6.49 -5.52
C TYR A 26 -2.88 -7.85 -5.10
N THR A 27 -1.73 -8.22 -5.65
CA THR A 27 -1.07 -9.50 -5.34
C THR A 27 -0.57 -9.54 -3.91
N GLU A 28 -0.08 -8.44 -3.36
CA GLU A 28 0.32 -8.35 -1.95
C GLU A 28 -0.85 -8.59 -1.00
N LEU A 29 -2.02 -8.01 -1.29
CA LEU A 29 -3.22 -8.19 -0.48
C LEU A 29 -3.66 -9.67 -0.47
N HIS A 30 -3.74 -10.31 -1.65
CA HIS A 30 -4.00 -11.74 -1.79
C HIS A 30 -2.97 -12.60 -1.04
N SER A 31 -1.68 -12.32 -1.22
CA SER A 31 -0.60 -13.05 -0.57
C SER A 31 -0.70 -12.98 0.95
N ALA A 32 -0.99 -11.79 1.48
CA ALA A 32 -1.16 -11.57 2.90
C ALA A 32 -2.39 -12.29 3.47
N PHE A 33 -3.54 -12.28 2.75
CA PHE A 33 -4.70 -13.08 3.18
C PHE A 33 -4.41 -14.58 3.12
N GLY A 34 -3.78 -15.06 2.04
CA GLY A 34 -3.41 -16.47 1.90
C GLY A 34 -2.41 -16.93 2.96
N ARG A 35 -1.50 -16.05 3.39
CA ARG A 35 -0.59 -16.30 4.52
C ARG A 35 -1.36 -16.51 5.82
N ARG A 36 -2.30 -15.62 6.16
CA ARG A 36 -3.14 -15.72 7.37
C ARG A 36 -3.95 -17.02 7.39
N LEU A 37 -4.53 -17.40 6.25
CA LEU A 37 -5.25 -18.66 6.10
C LEU A 37 -4.33 -19.88 6.36
N ARG A 38 -3.14 -19.92 5.74
CA ARG A 38 -2.16 -21.01 5.98
C ARG A 38 -1.69 -21.09 7.43
N GLN A 39 -1.60 -19.95 8.09
CA GLN A 39 -1.23 -19.84 9.51
C GLN A 39 -2.41 -20.11 10.46
N ARG A 40 -3.61 -20.41 9.92
CA ARG A 40 -4.85 -20.64 10.69
C ARG A 40 -5.24 -19.46 11.57
N GLU A 41 -4.85 -18.25 11.16
CA GLU A 41 -5.23 -17.00 11.84
C GLU A 41 -6.62 -16.50 11.40
N ILE A 42 -7.14 -17.05 10.28
CA ILE A 42 -8.49 -16.83 9.76
C ILE A 42 -9.06 -18.14 9.23
N THR A 43 -10.38 -18.25 9.17
CA THR A 43 -11.08 -19.37 8.53
C THR A 43 -11.15 -19.22 7.01
N GLN A 44 -11.61 -20.27 6.33
CA GLN A 44 -11.84 -20.22 4.88
C GLN A 44 -12.96 -19.23 4.53
N GLU A 45 -14.01 -19.16 5.34
CA GLU A 45 -15.11 -18.21 5.18
C GLU A 45 -14.63 -16.77 5.35
N GLU A 46 -13.83 -16.49 6.39
CA GLU A 46 -13.24 -15.17 6.62
C GLU A 46 -12.30 -14.76 5.48
N PHE A 47 -11.52 -15.70 4.95
CA PHE A 47 -10.70 -15.47 3.76
C PHE A 47 -11.56 -15.05 2.56
N GLN A 48 -12.64 -15.77 2.28
CA GLN A 48 -13.53 -15.44 1.15
C GLN A 48 -14.18 -14.07 1.32
N ILE A 49 -14.68 -13.76 2.53
CA ILE A 49 -15.25 -12.45 2.85
C ILE A 49 -14.22 -11.33 2.60
N ALA A 50 -12.97 -11.53 3.00
CA ALA A 50 -11.90 -10.55 2.80
C ALA A 50 -11.57 -10.33 1.32
N ILE A 51 -11.52 -11.40 0.52
CA ILE A 51 -11.33 -11.30 -0.94
C ILE A 51 -12.52 -10.57 -1.58
N ASP A 52 -13.74 -10.95 -1.25
CA ASP A 52 -14.93 -10.31 -1.82
C ASP A 52 -15.01 -8.82 -1.46
N ALA A 53 -14.61 -8.43 -0.24
CA ALA A 53 -14.51 -7.03 0.15
C ALA A 53 -13.44 -6.28 -0.67
N MET A 54 -12.25 -6.86 -0.77
CA MET A 54 -11.15 -6.29 -1.56
C MET A 54 -11.55 -6.09 -3.02
N GLU A 55 -12.19 -7.07 -3.66
CA GLU A 55 -12.66 -6.98 -5.04
C GLU A 55 -13.71 -5.88 -5.24
N ARG A 56 -14.60 -5.68 -4.27
CA ARG A 56 -15.59 -4.57 -4.31
C ARG A 56 -14.92 -3.20 -4.24
N ASP A 57 -13.85 -3.07 -3.45
CA ASP A 57 -13.15 -1.80 -3.26
C ASP A 57 -12.08 -1.52 -4.31
N TRP A 58 -11.50 -2.56 -4.92
CA TRP A 58 -10.43 -2.43 -5.91
C TRP A 58 -10.73 -1.43 -7.05
N PRO A 59 -11.95 -1.39 -7.63
CA PRO A 59 -12.32 -0.39 -8.63
C PRO A 59 -12.17 1.07 -8.18
N ARG A 60 -12.32 1.36 -6.88
CA ARG A 60 -12.29 2.71 -6.31
C ARG A 60 -10.89 3.33 -6.28
N PHE A 61 -9.85 2.52 -6.30
CA PHE A 61 -8.47 3.03 -6.29
C PHE A 61 -8.03 3.54 -7.66
N ILE A 62 -7.26 4.62 -7.66
CA ILE A 62 -6.41 5.03 -8.79
C ILE A 62 -5.23 4.06 -8.85
N LYS A 63 -5.09 3.32 -9.96
CA LYS A 63 -4.06 2.30 -10.11
C LYS A 63 -2.82 2.86 -10.79
N ILE A 64 -1.68 2.80 -10.12
CA ILE A 64 -0.38 3.09 -10.72
C ILE A 64 0.25 1.81 -11.24
N GLN A 65 0.54 1.79 -12.53
CA GLN A 65 1.11 0.62 -13.20
C GLN A 65 2.57 0.45 -12.79
N ALA A 66 2.99 -0.79 -12.54
CA ALA A 66 4.39 -1.13 -12.28
C ALA A 66 5.17 -1.20 -13.61
N THR A 67 5.40 -0.07 -14.24
CA THR A 67 6.16 0.03 -15.49
C THR A 67 7.66 -0.18 -15.26
N GLU A 68 8.43 -0.37 -16.34
CA GLU A 68 9.89 -0.47 -16.25
C GLU A 68 10.50 0.83 -15.70
N GLU A 69 9.96 1.99 -16.10
CA GLU A 69 10.38 3.31 -15.62
C GLU A 69 10.15 3.44 -14.12
N LEU A 70 8.99 3.02 -13.63
CA LEU A 70 8.67 3.05 -12.21
C LEU A 70 9.59 2.11 -11.42
N CYS A 71 9.88 0.92 -11.97
CA CYS A 71 10.84 -0.01 -11.38
C CYS A 71 12.26 0.58 -11.29
N LYS A 72 12.70 1.31 -12.32
CA LYS A 72 14.01 2.00 -12.31
C LYS A 72 14.05 3.12 -11.26
N ALA A 73 12.97 3.89 -11.13
CA ALA A 73 12.86 4.92 -10.09
C ALA A 73 12.90 4.28 -8.69
N ALA A 74 12.15 3.19 -8.48
CA ALA A 74 12.15 2.43 -7.24
C ALA A 74 13.53 1.87 -6.87
N ALA A 75 14.32 1.41 -7.86
CA ALA A 75 15.66 0.90 -7.62
C ALA A 75 16.57 1.94 -6.93
N GLY A 76 16.45 3.23 -7.28
CA GLY A 76 17.18 4.31 -6.60
C GLY A 76 16.82 4.43 -5.12
N LEU A 77 15.55 4.21 -4.77
CA LEU A 77 15.06 4.30 -3.38
C LEU A 77 15.54 3.15 -2.49
N THR A 78 15.99 2.03 -3.08
CA THR A 78 16.56 0.90 -2.31
C THR A 78 17.84 1.27 -1.54
N GLN A 79 18.55 2.32 -1.98
CA GLN A 79 19.73 2.86 -1.29
C GLN A 79 19.41 3.40 0.11
N HIS A 80 18.13 3.66 0.41
CA HIS A 80 17.65 4.05 1.73
C HIS A 80 17.28 2.86 2.63
N GLY A 81 17.63 1.64 2.22
CA GLY A 81 17.37 0.40 2.96
C GLY A 81 15.95 -0.16 2.78
N LEU A 82 15.16 0.40 1.85
CA LEU A 82 13.82 -0.10 1.53
C LEU A 82 13.91 -1.42 0.76
N ARG A 83 12.99 -2.35 1.06
CA ARG A 83 12.77 -3.54 0.23
C ARG A 83 12.20 -3.12 -1.12
N SER A 84 12.35 -3.98 -2.13
CA SER A 84 11.94 -3.69 -3.50
C SER A 84 10.49 -3.20 -3.63
N LEU A 85 9.54 -3.86 -2.96
CA LEU A 85 8.12 -3.49 -3.03
C LEU A 85 7.79 -2.22 -2.25
N ASP A 86 8.43 -2.02 -1.09
CA ASP A 86 8.31 -0.77 -0.30
C ASP A 86 8.83 0.43 -1.12
N ALA A 87 9.95 0.25 -1.80
CA ALA A 87 10.52 1.24 -2.71
C ALA A 87 9.60 1.51 -3.92
N LEU A 88 8.94 0.47 -4.45
CA LEU A 88 8.02 0.58 -5.57
C LEU A 88 6.75 1.37 -5.20
N HIS A 89 6.18 1.13 -4.02
CA HIS A 89 5.04 1.91 -3.53
C HIS A 89 5.40 3.38 -3.29
N LEU A 90 6.58 3.65 -2.74
CA LEU A 90 7.04 5.04 -2.57
C LEU A 90 7.29 5.72 -3.93
N ALA A 91 7.88 5.01 -4.90
CA ALA A 91 8.05 5.54 -6.25
C ALA A 91 6.69 5.88 -6.91
N ALA A 92 5.69 5.01 -6.75
CA ALA A 92 4.33 5.26 -7.27
C ALA A 92 3.70 6.51 -6.65
N ALA A 93 3.88 6.72 -5.35
CA ALA A 93 3.39 7.90 -4.66
C ALA A 93 4.08 9.19 -5.14
N LEU A 94 5.39 9.14 -5.37
CA LEU A 94 6.15 10.26 -5.93
C LEU A 94 5.71 10.60 -7.36
N GLU A 95 5.42 9.59 -8.18
CA GLU A 95 4.90 9.80 -9.53
C GLU A 95 3.56 10.53 -9.52
N ILE A 96 2.61 10.12 -8.65
CA ILE A 96 1.34 10.85 -8.51
C ILE A 96 1.57 12.26 -7.97
N GLN A 97 2.45 12.43 -6.98
CA GLN A 97 2.74 13.74 -6.40
C GLN A 97 3.19 14.75 -7.47
N ILE A 98 3.97 14.31 -8.47
CA ILE A 98 4.37 15.15 -9.60
C ILE A 98 3.16 15.58 -10.45
N GLN A 99 2.18 14.69 -10.64
CA GLN A 99 1.03 14.94 -11.49
C GLN A 99 -0.06 15.79 -10.83
N VAL A 100 -0.33 15.59 -9.54
CA VAL A 100 -1.47 16.20 -8.84
C VAL A 100 -1.06 17.15 -7.70
N GLY A 101 0.23 17.25 -7.40
CA GLY A 101 0.75 18.09 -6.31
C GLY A 101 0.66 17.39 -4.96
N ASN A 102 -0.22 17.85 -4.07
CA ASN A 102 -0.25 17.40 -2.69
C ASN A 102 -0.80 15.97 -2.57
N VAL A 103 0.09 15.04 -2.22
CA VAL A 103 -0.23 13.65 -1.91
C VAL A 103 0.18 13.36 -0.47
N VAL A 104 -0.58 12.48 0.17
CA VAL A 104 -0.28 11.96 1.50
C VAL A 104 0.07 10.48 1.36
N PHE A 105 1.26 10.10 1.81
CA PHE A 105 1.68 8.71 1.80
C PHE A 105 1.23 7.98 3.07
N LEU A 106 0.67 6.77 2.92
CA LEU A 106 0.18 5.94 4.01
C LEU A 106 0.81 4.54 3.94
N SER A 107 1.41 4.10 5.05
CA SER A 107 1.90 2.74 5.25
C SER A 107 2.01 2.44 6.75
N PHE A 108 1.95 1.15 7.11
CA PHE A 108 2.22 0.69 8.49
C PHE A 108 3.69 0.41 8.74
N ASP A 109 4.51 0.32 7.69
CA ASP A 109 5.93 0.10 7.85
C ASP A 109 6.59 1.41 8.31
N ILE A 110 6.99 1.45 9.58
CA ILE A 110 7.62 2.62 10.21
C ILE A 110 8.89 3.03 9.46
N GLN A 111 9.65 2.07 8.95
CA GLN A 111 10.86 2.36 8.18
C GLN A 111 10.47 3.01 6.84
N LEU A 112 9.47 2.47 6.14
CA LEU A 112 8.96 3.05 4.91
C LEU A 112 8.42 4.46 5.14
N MET A 113 7.60 4.68 6.17
CA MET A 113 7.06 6.00 6.53
C MET A 113 8.19 7.00 6.83
N ARG A 114 9.23 6.57 7.57
CA ARG A 114 10.40 7.42 7.85
C ARG A 114 11.14 7.83 6.58
N VAL A 115 11.30 6.92 5.62
CA VAL A 115 11.95 7.24 4.34
C VAL A 115 11.04 8.13 3.49
N ALA A 116 9.74 7.80 3.41
CA ALA A 116 8.75 8.56 2.66
C ALA A 116 8.66 10.03 3.12
N GLY A 117 8.72 10.28 4.44
CA GLY A 117 8.70 11.63 5.00
C GLY A 117 9.85 12.55 4.58
N ARG A 118 10.89 12.01 3.93
CA ARG A 118 11.97 12.80 3.33
C ARG A 118 11.60 13.38 1.96
N PHE A 119 10.55 12.86 1.33
CA PHE A 119 10.16 13.18 -0.03
C PHE A 119 8.70 13.66 -0.16
N ILE A 120 7.79 13.11 0.66
CA ILE A 120 6.35 13.39 0.60
C ILE A 120 5.84 13.72 2.01
N PRO A 121 4.93 14.70 2.17
CA PRO A 121 4.21 14.90 3.42
C PRO A 121 3.50 13.62 3.89
N LEU A 122 3.59 13.33 5.19
CA LEU A 122 2.91 12.19 5.82
C LEU A 122 1.61 12.66 6.48
N ARG A 123 0.61 11.77 6.59
CA ARG A 123 -0.59 12.06 7.40
C ARG A 123 -0.17 12.03 8.87
N GLU A 124 -0.41 13.12 9.59
CA GLU A 124 -0.34 13.07 11.05
C GLU A 124 -1.46 12.14 11.58
N GLY A 125 -1.12 11.19 12.46
CA GLY A 125 -2.13 10.48 13.26
C GLY A 125 -2.45 9.02 12.93
N ILE A 126 -1.56 8.25 12.29
CA ILE A 126 -1.67 6.77 12.29
C ILE A 126 -0.38 6.21 12.90
N SER A 127 -0.38 6.06 14.23
CA SER A 127 0.67 5.43 15.04
C SER A 127 0.04 4.35 15.91
#